data_AF-A0AAD7MWQ3-F1
#
_entry.id   AF-A0AAD7MWQ3-F1
#
_cell.length_a   1.000
_cell.length_b   1.000
_cell.length_c   1.000
_cell.angle_alpha   90.00
_cell.angle_beta   90.00
_cell.angle_gamma   90.00
#
_symmetry.space_group_name_H-M   'P 1'
#
loop_
_entity.id
_entity.type
_entity.pdbx_description
1 polymer ?
#
loop_
_entity_poly.entity_id
_entity_poly.type
_entity_poly.pdbx_seq_one_letter_code
_entity_poly.pdbx_strand_id
1 'polypeptide(L)'
;MAIRLTTLVFEAQIREWAGSLDDAFSAGASQPEFKAEVRKAWVKCFPDIPCDDAVYGVAASAIRTWRSETGKYTIGYFDNLFAKRARELREDTAGRVAFVAAELDGMSFVYADPVNKRGAYRSQAVSYAYARHLRIISVVPLEDRRKQKGALALTTAAVERGLGMWKSGTKFQEPVKRVGRKSALRFVADPWAKHAGTYLKVIVRLSESKWADIDHLAEEWNAAPPNWDIGEDDDTSEGPDPRLAIGLSDDELE
;
A
#
# COMPACT_ATOMS: atom_id res chain seq x y z
N MET A 1 -28.29 -7.69 -9.91
CA MET A 1 -26.91 -8.23 -10.02
C MET A 1 -26.03 -7.34 -10.92
N ALA A 2 -26.50 -6.91 -12.09
CA ALA A 2 -25.75 -6.04 -13.03
C ALA A 2 -25.23 -4.72 -12.40
N ILE A 3 -26.08 -3.96 -11.71
CA ILE A 3 -25.69 -2.66 -11.11
C ILE A 3 -24.49 -2.79 -10.16
N ARG A 4 -24.44 -3.85 -9.33
CA ARG A 4 -23.33 -4.06 -8.38
C ARG A 4 -22.01 -4.32 -9.10
N LEU A 5 -22.01 -5.10 -10.17
CA LEU A 5 -20.80 -5.36 -10.97
C LEU A 5 -20.32 -4.08 -11.65
N THR A 6 -21.23 -3.28 -12.19
CA THR A 6 -20.90 -1.99 -12.83
C THR A 6 -20.32 -0.98 -11.84
N THR A 7 -20.85 -0.92 -10.60
CA THR A 7 -20.28 -0.09 -9.53
C THR A 7 -18.87 -0.54 -9.14
N LEU A 8 -18.62 -1.86 -9.07
CA LEU A 8 -17.29 -2.38 -8.78
C LEU A 8 -16.28 -2.01 -9.87
N VAL A 9 -16.67 -2.07 -11.14
CA VAL A 9 -15.83 -1.66 -12.27
C VAL A 9 -15.54 -0.16 -12.20
N PHE A 10 -16.54 0.67 -11.90
CA PHE A 10 -16.33 2.11 -11.71
C PHE A 10 -15.31 2.39 -10.59
N GLU A 11 -15.51 1.83 -9.39
CA GLU A 11 -14.58 2.02 -8.28
C GLU A 11 -13.17 1.50 -8.57
N ALA A 12 -13.06 0.38 -9.29
CA ALA A 12 -11.77 -0.16 -9.71
C ALA A 12 -11.03 0.80 -10.65
N GLN A 13 -11.71 1.42 -11.62
CA GLN A 13 -11.09 2.45 -12.49
C GLN A 13 -10.61 3.66 -11.69
N ILE A 14 -11.40 4.11 -10.70
CA ILE A 14 -10.99 5.24 -9.85
C ILE A 14 -9.75 4.89 -9.02
N ARG A 15 -9.66 3.65 -8.50
CA ARG A 15 -8.51 3.19 -7.72
C ARG A 15 -7.28 2.92 -8.59
N GLU A 16 -7.47 2.47 -9.82
CA GLU A 16 -6.41 2.31 -10.83
C GLU A 16 -5.81 3.67 -11.22
N TRP A 17 -6.66 4.67 -11.46
CA TRP A 17 -6.21 6.05 -11.66
C TRP A 17 -5.47 6.60 -10.44
N ALA A 18 -6.05 6.47 -9.24
CA ALA A 18 -5.44 6.95 -8.00
C ALA A 18 -4.09 6.28 -7.73
N GLY A 19 -3.99 4.98 -8.01
CA GLY A 19 -2.75 4.19 -7.93
C GLY A 19 -1.68 4.64 -8.93
N SER A 20 -2.07 5.33 -10.00
CA SER A 20 -1.13 5.85 -10.98
C SER A 20 -0.49 7.21 -10.69
N LEU A 21 -1.05 7.94 -9.72
CA LEU A 21 -0.59 9.28 -9.42
C LEU A 21 0.74 9.27 -8.67
N ASP A 22 1.53 10.32 -8.88
CA ASP A 22 2.74 10.56 -8.09
C ASP A 22 2.43 10.86 -6.61
N ASP A 23 1.22 11.34 -6.32
CA ASP A 23 0.72 11.46 -4.96
C ASP A 23 -0.60 10.69 -4.82
N ALA A 24 -0.50 9.36 -4.82
CA ALA A 24 -1.62 8.46 -4.56
C ALA A 24 -2.28 8.70 -3.19
N PHE A 25 -1.52 9.26 -2.23
CA PHE A 25 -2.04 9.56 -0.90
C PHE A 25 -2.96 10.79 -0.90
N SER A 26 -2.66 11.79 -1.71
CA SER A 26 -3.51 12.97 -1.90
C SER A 26 -4.51 12.82 -3.05
N ALA A 27 -4.56 11.65 -3.71
CA ALA A 27 -5.56 11.35 -4.73
C ALA A 27 -6.98 11.63 -4.20
N GLY A 28 -7.77 12.37 -4.98
CA GLY A 28 -9.13 12.78 -4.61
C GLY A 28 -9.48 14.17 -5.11
N ALA A 29 -10.50 14.77 -4.50
CA ALA A 29 -11.13 16.01 -4.96
C ALA A 29 -10.22 17.25 -5.05
N SER A 30 -9.04 17.22 -4.43
CA SER A 30 -8.04 18.29 -4.52
C SER A 30 -7.24 18.27 -5.83
N GLN A 31 -7.24 17.15 -6.57
CA GLN A 31 -6.50 17.06 -7.83
C GLN A 31 -7.29 17.70 -8.98
N PRO A 32 -6.65 18.51 -9.86
CA PRO A 32 -7.31 19.17 -10.99
C PRO A 32 -8.06 18.20 -11.90
N GLU A 33 -7.47 17.04 -12.17
CA GLU A 33 -7.98 16.00 -13.06
C GLU A 33 -9.05 15.09 -12.43
N PHE A 34 -9.26 15.15 -11.10
CA PHE A 34 -10.16 14.23 -10.40
C PHE A 34 -11.57 14.19 -11.00
N LYS A 35 -12.18 15.37 -11.23
CA LYS A 35 -13.53 15.43 -11.79
C LYS A 35 -13.60 14.90 -13.23
N ALA A 36 -12.53 15.07 -14.00
CA ALA A 36 -12.46 14.60 -15.38
C ALA A 36 -12.38 13.07 -15.43
N GLU A 37 -11.52 12.46 -14.63
CA GLU A 37 -11.35 11.00 -14.57
C GLU A 37 -12.58 10.31 -13.98
N VAL A 38 -13.20 10.90 -12.95
CA VAL A 38 -14.48 10.38 -12.42
C VAL A 38 -15.56 10.39 -13.48
N ARG A 39 -15.69 11.48 -14.25
CA ARG A 39 -16.70 11.56 -15.32
C ARG A 39 -16.42 10.55 -16.43
N LYS A 40 -15.16 10.41 -16.84
CA LYS A 40 -14.72 9.43 -17.86
C LYS A 40 -15.06 8.01 -17.44
N ALA A 41 -14.71 7.62 -16.21
CA ALA A 41 -15.03 6.31 -15.66
C ALA A 41 -16.54 6.10 -15.52
N TRP A 42 -17.27 7.13 -15.09
CA TRP A 42 -18.73 7.08 -14.92
C TRP A 42 -19.45 6.86 -16.26
N VAL A 43 -19.15 7.66 -17.28
CA VAL A 43 -19.79 7.53 -18.62
C VAL A 43 -19.51 6.16 -19.24
N LYS A 44 -18.31 5.60 -19.01
CA LYS A 44 -17.97 4.25 -19.46
C LYS A 44 -18.81 3.17 -18.80
N CYS A 45 -19.18 3.35 -17.54
CA CYS A 45 -19.91 2.35 -16.75
C CYS A 45 -21.44 2.56 -16.80
N PHE A 46 -21.89 3.80 -16.85
CA PHE A 46 -23.29 4.23 -16.75
C PHE A 46 -23.60 5.30 -17.81
N PRO A 47 -23.59 4.96 -19.11
CA PRO A 47 -23.70 5.94 -20.21
C PRO A 47 -25.03 6.72 -20.18
N ASP A 48 -26.09 6.11 -19.67
CA ASP A 48 -27.44 6.70 -19.62
C ASP A 48 -27.73 7.45 -18.31
N ILE A 49 -26.80 7.47 -17.36
CA ILE A 49 -26.98 8.12 -16.05
C ILE A 49 -26.08 9.34 -15.95
N PRO A 50 -26.61 10.55 -15.67
CA PRO A 50 -25.79 11.74 -15.54
C PRO A 50 -24.78 11.61 -14.39
N CYS A 51 -23.57 12.13 -14.58
CA CYS A 51 -22.57 12.25 -13.53
C CYS A 51 -22.83 13.53 -12.72
N ASP A 52 -23.35 13.38 -11.51
CA ASP A 52 -23.64 14.50 -10.59
C ASP A 52 -22.59 14.62 -9.46
N ASP A 53 -22.85 15.52 -8.51
CA ASP A 53 -21.96 15.75 -7.37
C ASP A 53 -21.87 14.55 -6.40
N ALA A 54 -22.92 13.73 -6.31
CA ALA A 54 -22.91 12.53 -5.48
C ALA A 54 -21.91 11.50 -6.02
N VAL A 55 -21.78 11.39 -7.35
CA VAL A 55 -20.78 10.51 -8.00
C VAL A 55 -19.36 10.90 -7.60
N TYR A 56 -19.03 12.19 -7.55
CA TYR A 56 -17.71 12.65 -7.07
C TYR A 56 -17.48 12.27 -5.61
N GLY A 57 -18.52 12.34 -4.77
CA GLY A 57 -18.47 11.89 -3.37
C GLY A 57 -18.20 10.39 -3.23
N VAL A 58 -18.85 9.57 -4.06
CA VAL A 58 -18.63 8.11 -4.10
C VAL A 58 -17.19 7.79 -4.50
N ALA A 59 -16.68 8.41 -5.57
CA ALA A 59 -15.30 8.23 -6.02
C ALA A 59 -14.27 8.63 -4.96
N ALA A 60 -14.45 9.79 -4.32
CA ALA A 60 -13.56 10.25 -3.26
C ALA A 60 -13.57 9.29 -2.06
N SER A 61 -14.75 8.76 -1.71
CA SER A 61 -14.87 7.76 -0.66
C SER A 61 -14.19 6.44 -1.04
N ALA A 62 -14.32 5.98 -2.28
CA ALA A 62 -13.69 4.76 -2.76
C ALA A 62 -12.14 4.82 -2.67
N ILE A 63 -11.54 5.97 -3.00
CA ILE A 63 -10.09 6.19 -2.86
C ILE A 63 -9.68 6.17 -1.38
N ARG A 64 -10.41 6.90 -0.52
CA ARG A 64 -10.13 6.95 0.92
C ARG A 64 -10.23 5.57 1.56
N THR A 65 -11.26 4.80 1.21
CA THR A 65 -11.44 3.42 1.67
C THR A 65 -10.30 2.55 1.19
N TRP A 66 -9.92 2.63 -0.09
CA TRP A 66 -8.77 1.89 -0.63
C TRP A 66 -7.48 2.15 0.17
N ARG A 67 -7.14 3.42 0.44
CA ARG A 67 -5.96 3.74 1.27
C ARG A 67 -6.06 3.11 2.66
N SER A 68 -7.21 3.25 3.32
CA SER A 68 -7.41 2.69 4.65
C SER A 68 -7.34 1.16 4.67
N GLU A 69 -7.91 0.50 3.68
CA GLU A 69 -7.86 -0.96 3.54
C GLU A 69 -6.45 -1.46 3.26
N THR A 70 -5.67 -0.77 2.43
CA THR A 70 -4.24 -1.09 2.20
C THR A 70 -3.45 -1.09 3.50
N GLY A 71 -3.62 -0.04 4.32
CA GLY A 71 -2.99 0.05 5.64
C GLY A 71 -3.39 -1.12 6.55
N LYS A 72 -4.70 -1.40 6.67
CA LYS A 72 -5.22 -2.51 7.50
C LYS A 72 -4.71 -3.86 7.02
N TYR A 73 -4.77 -4.09 5.72
CA TYR A 73 -4.36 -5.35 5.10
C TYR A 73 -2.90 -5.68 5.39
N THR A 74 -2.05 -4.65 5.38
CA THR A 74 -0.63 -4.77 5.67
C THR A 74 -0.34 -4.97 7.15
N ILE A 75 -1.12 -4.35 8.05
CA ILE A 75 -1.03 -4.64 9.50
C ILE A 75 -1.40 -6.10 9.77
N GLY A 76 -2.49 -6.58 9.15
CA GLY A 76 -2.90 -7.97 9.27
C GLY A 76 -1.83 -8.96 8.83
N TYR A 77 -1.00 -8.60 7.84
CA TYR A 77 0.17 -9.40 7.46
C TYR A 77 1.12 -9.60 8.64
N PHE A 78 1.52 -8.51 9.30
CA PHE A 78 2.45 -8.57 10.43
C PHE A 78 1.85 -9.21 11.67
N ASP A 79 0.57 -8.97 11.95
CA ASP A 79 -0.15 -9.66 13.03
C ASP A 79 -0.07 -11.19 12.84
N ASN A 80 -0.30 -11.67 11.62
CA ASN A 80 -0.20 -13.09 11.32
C ASN A 80 1.23 -13.59 11.32
N LEU A 81 2.19 -12.80 10.81
CA LEU A 81 3.60 -13.13 10.83
C LEU A 81 4.07 -13.38 12.27
N PHE A 82 3.81 -12.45 13.19
CA PHE A 82 4.24 -12.55 14.58
C PHE A 82 3.41 -13.54 15.40
N ALA A 83 2.15 -13.81 15.03
CA ALA A 83 1.33 -14.85 15.66
C ALA A 83 1.77 -16.27 15.23
N LYS A 84 2.02 -16.50 13.93
CA LYS A 84 2.30 -17.85 13.37
C LYS A 84 3.78 -18.22 13.42
N ARG A 85 4.68 -17.26 13.17
CA ARG A 85 6.13 -17.46 13.26
C ARG A 85 6.68 -17.14 14.64
N ALA A 86 5.83 -17.07 15.69
CA ALA A 86 6.27 -16.84 17.06
C ALA A 86 7.38 -17.81 17.50
N ARG A 87 7.36 -19.07 17.02
CA ARG A 87 8.43 -20.06 17.27
C ARG A 87 9.73 -19.81 16.50
N GLU A 88 9.69 -19.20 15.32
CA GLU A 88 10.86 -18.99 14.45
C GLU A 88 11.50 -17.62 14.67
N LEU A 89 10.69 -16.58 14.96
CA LEU A 89 11.13 -15.19 15.19
C LEU A 89 11.67 -14.94 16.61
N ARG A 90 12.04 -16.02 17.31
CA ARG A 90 12.40 -16.07 18.74
C ARG A 90 11.23 -15.66 19.62
N GLU A 91 10.77 -16.57 20.48
CA GLU A 91 9.48 -16.49 21.19
C GLU A 91 9.30 -15.26 22.11
N ASP A 92 10.32 -14.42 22.30
CA ASP A 92 10.29 -13.28 23.19
C ASP A 92 10.15 -11.93 22.47
N THR A 93 9.66 -10.94 23.22
CA THR A 93 9.53 -9.55 22.78
C THR A 93 10.85 -9.00 22.20
N ALA A 94 11.99 -9.41 22.76
CA ALA A 94 13.31 -8.96 22.32
C ALA A 94 13.64 -9.41 20.89
N GLY A 95 13.30 -10.66 20.53
CA GLY A 95 13.45 -11.18 19.17
C GLY A 95 12.67 -10.37 18.14
N ARG A 96 11.42 -10.02 18.46
CA ARG A 96 10.57 -9.19 17.59
C ARG A 96 11.09 -7.77 17.46
N VAL A 97 11.54 -7.15 18.56
CA VAL A 97 12.18 -5.81 18.52
C VAL A 97 13.40 -5.85 17.59
N ALA A 98 14.27 -6.85 17.77
CA ALA A 98 15.48 -6.99 16.95
C ALA A 98 15.16 -7.21 15.47
N PHE A 99 14.16 -8.04 15.16
CA PHE A 99 13.69 -8.25 13.80
C PHE A 99 13.16 -6.95 13.18
N VAL A 100 12.23 -6.27 13.85
CA VAL A 100 11.64 -5.02 13.34
C VAL A 100 12.71 -3.94 13.17
N ALA A 101 13.65 -3.83 14.11
CA ALA A 101 14.77 -2.91 14.00
C ALA A 101 15.65 -3.22 12.79
N ALA A 102 15.99 -4.48 12.53
CA ALA A 102 16.80 -4.88 11.38
C ALA A 102 16.07 -4.67 10.03
N GLU A 103 14.75 -4.91 10.00
CA GLU A 103 13.92 -4.68 8.82
C GLU A 103 13.82 -3.18 8.46
N LEU A 104 13.61 -2.34 9.47
CA LEU A 104 13.51 -0.89 9.31
C LEU A 104 14.89 -0.22 9.08
N ASP A 105 15.93 -0.75 9.72
CA ASP A 105 17.30 -0.28 9.51
C ASP A 105 17.76 -0.59 8.09
N GLY A 106 18.30 0.42 7.43
CA GLY A 106 18.71 0.32 6.03
C GLY A 106 17.60 -0.06 5.03
N MET A 107 16.32 -0.04 5.45
CA MET A 107 15.14 -0.41 4.67
C MET A 107 15.18 -1.84 4.13
N SER A 108 15.75 -2.78 4.90
CA SER A 108 15.89 -4.19 4.48
C SER A 108 14.57 -4.81 4.01
N PHE A 109 13.45 -4.41 4.60
CA PHE A 109 12.12 -4.91 4.27
C PHE A 109 11.66 -4.66 2.84
N VAL A 110 12.35 -3.85 2.03
CA VAL A 110 11.98 -3.65 0.62
C VAL A 110 12.60 -4.70 -0.29
N TYR A 111 13.70 -5.34 0.11
CA TYR A 111 14.48 -6.22 -0.74
C TYR A 111 14.04 -7.68 -0.67
N ALA A 112 14.13 -8.41 -1.78
CA ALA A 112 13.98 -9.86 -1.79
C ALA A 112 15.16 -10.57 -1.09
N ASP A 113 16.37 -10.04 -1.28
CA ASP A 113 17.58 -10.46 -0.58
C ASP A 113 18.10 -9.25 0.23
N PRO A 114 17.68 -9.11 1.50
CA PRO A 114 18.07 -7.98 2.33
C PRO A 114 19.57 -7.96 2.69
N VAL A 115 20.22 -9.14 2.72
CA VAL A 115 21.64 -9.25 3.09
C VAL A 115 22.52 -8.62 2.01
N ASN A 116 22.22 -8.89 0.75
CA ASN A 116 22.96 -8.33 -0.39
C ASN A 116 22.29 -7.09 -0.99
N LYS A 117 21.17 -6.62 -0.42
CA LYS A 117 20.31 -5.54 -0.93
C LYS A 117 19.94 -5.72 -2.41
N ARG A 118 19.46 -6.91 -2.77
CA ARG A 118 19.02 -7.22 -4.14
C ARG A 118 17.52 -7.40 -4.23
N GLY A 119 16.96 -7.00 -5.35
CA GLY A 119 15.54 -7.11 -5.62
C GLY A 119 14.73 -6.12 -4.82
N ALA A 120 15.01 -4.83 -5.03
CA ALA A 120 14.22 -3.76 -4.45
C ALA A 120 12.72 -3.91 -4.79
N TYR A 121 11.86 -3.64 -3.81
CA TYR A 121 10.40 -3.79 -3.86
C TYR A 121 9.86 -5.21 -4.11
N ARG A 122 10.72 -6.23 -4.01
CA ARG A 122 10.37 -7.64 -4.21
C ARG A 122 10.35 -8.45 -2.92
N SER A 123 10.37 -7.78 -1.77
CA SER A 123 10.19 -8.47 -0.50
C SER A 123 8.80 -9.07 -0.37
N GLN A 124 8.70 -10.10 0.47
CA GLN A 124 7.45 -10.80 0.72
C GLN A 124 6.31 -9.86 1.16
N ALA A 125 6.60 -8.93 2.08
CA ALA A 125 5.60 -8.01 2.63
C ALA A 125 5.14 -6.97 1.60
N VAL A 126 6.07 -6.44 0.79
CA VAL A 126 5.76 -5.45 -0.26
C VAL A 126 4.94 -6.12 -1.37
N SER A 127 5.36 -7.28 -1.86
CA SER A 127 4.61 -8.03 -2.88
C SER A 127 3.21 -8.42 -2.39
N TYR A 128 3.07 -8.85 -1.13
CA TYR A 128 1.77 -9.16 -0.53
C TYR A 128 0.83 -7.94 -0.49
N ALA A 129 1.33 -6.80 -0.02
CA ALA A 129 0.54 -5.57 0.07
C ALA A 129 0.16 -5.03 -1.32
N TYR A 130 1.09 -5.10 -2.29
CA TYR A 130 0.84 -4.67 -3.66
C TYR A 130 -0.12 -5.59 -4.43
N ALA A 131 -0.03 -6.91 -4.21
CA ALA A 131 -0.96 -7.89 -4.76
C ALA A 131 -2.42 -7.56 -4.43
N ARG A 132 -2.69 -7.08 -3.21
CA ARG A 132 -4.03 -6.63 -2.81
C ARG A 132 -4.54 -5.49 -3.68
N HIS A 133 -3.71 -4.51 -4.00
CA HIS A 133 -4.09 -3.43 -4.91
C HIS A 133 -4.42 -3.98 -6.30
N LEU A 134 -3.54 -4.83 -6.87
CA LEU A 134 -3.78 -5.47 -8.17
C LEU A 134 -5.08 -6.27 -8.19
N ARG A 135 -5.40 -6.99 -7.10
CA ARG A 135 -6.67 -7.71 -6.97
C ARG A 135 -7.89 -6.79 -7.00
N ILE A 136 -7.82 -5.65 -6.31
CA ILE A 136 -8.92 -4.68 -6.26
C ILE A 136 -9.22 -4.13 -7.67
N ILE A 137 -8.19 -3.93 -8.49
CA ILE A 137 -8.35 -3.37 -9.84
C ILE A 137 -8.40 -4.43 -10.94
N SER A 138 -8.34 -5.72 -10.61
CA SER A 138 -8.32 -6.82 -11.58
C SER A 138 -9.54 -6.88 -12.52
N VAL A 139 -10.65 -6.24 -12.14
CA VAL A 139 -11.87 -6.15 -12.96
C VAL A 139 -11.76 -5.11 -14.09
N VAL A 140 -10.66 -4.34 -14.15
CA VAL A 140 -10.38 -3.40 -15.23
C VAL A 140 -9.12 -3.84 -15.99
N PRO A 141 -9.12 -3.75 -17.34
CA PRO A 141 -7.90 -3.96 -18.11
C PRO A 141 -6.86 -2.92 -17.71
N LEU A 142 -5.67 -3.38 -17.32
CA LEU A 142 -4.52 -2.52 -17.08
C LEU A 142 -3.79 -2.30 -18.41
N GLU A 143 -3.83 -1.07 -18.92
CA GLU A 143 -3.12 -0.72 -20.16
C GLU A 143 -1.59 -0.79 -19.97
N ASP A 144 -1.10 -0.40 -18.78
CA ASP A 144 0.30 -0.50 -18.39
C ASP A 144 0.39 -0.56 -16.87
N ARG A 145 0.95 -1.63 -16.33
CA ARG A 145 1.07 -1.84 -14.88
C ARG A 145 2.09 -0.91 -14.24
N ARG A 146 3.07 -0.42 -15.00
CA ARG A 146 4.04 0.59 -14.52
C ARG A 146 3.39 1.92 -14.19
N LYS A 147 2.19 2.15 -14.73
CA LYS A 147 1.38 3.29 -14.31
C LYS A 147 1.09 3.20 -12.82
N GLN A 148 1.03 2.02 -12.18
CA GLN A 148 0.70 1.84 -10.75
C GLN A 148 1.85 2.13 -9.76
N LYS A 149 2.81 2.99 -10.15
CA LYS A 149 3.93 3.48 -9.30
C LYS A 149 3.47 4.07 -7.96
N GLY A 150 2.37 4.82 -7.97
CA GLY A 150 1.80 5.42 -6.76
C GLY A 150 1.24 4.39 -5.80
N ALA A 151 0.63 3.33 -6.33
CA ALA A 151 0.13 2.22 -5.54
C ALA A 151 1.26 1.41 -4.91
N LEU A 152 2.32 1.10 -5.66
CA LEU A 152 3.50 0.41 -5.11
C LEU A 152 4.17 1.25 -4.02
N ALA A 153 4.27 2.57 -4.21
CA ALA A 153 4.79 3.49 -3.20
C ALA A 153 3.91 3.51 -1.94
N LEU A 154 2.58 3.58 -2.10
CA LEU A 154 1.61 3.56 -1.01
C LEU A 154 1.66 2.26 -0.22
N THR A 155 1.72 1.11 -0.90
CA THR A 155 1.78 -0.21 -0.26
C THR A 155 3.11 -0.40 0.45
N THR A 156 4.23 0.10 -0.10
CA THR A 156 5.53 0.07 0.56
C THR A 156 5.52 0.91 1.86
N ALA A 157 4.93 2.11 1.82
CA ALA A 157 4.75 2.93 3.02
C ALA A 157 3.82 2.25 4.05
N ALA A 158 2.80 1.52 3.60
CA ALA A 158 1.94 0.72 4.48
C ALA A 158 2.70 -0.44 5.15
N VAL A 159 3.68 -1.05 4.46
CA VAL A 159 4.55 -2.10 5.02
C VAL A 159 5.44 -1.51 6.10
N GLU A 160 6.07 -0.37 5.82
CA GLU A 160 6.86 0.34 6.82
C GLU A 160 6.05 0.66 8.08
N ARG A 161 4.82 1.14 7.90
CA ARG A 161 3.87 1.38 8.99
C ARG A 161 3.56 0.11 9.78
N GLY A 162 3.26 -0.97 9.07
CA GLY A 162 2.96 -2.27 9.67
C GLY A 162 4.12 -2.77 10.54
N LEU A 163 5.37 -2.63 10.09
CA LEU A 163 6.56 -2.90 10.90
C LEU A 163 6.66 -1.94 12.09
N GLY A 164 6.43 -0.65 11.85
CA GLY A 164 6.47 0.41 12.86
C GLY A 164 5.60 0.11 14.09
N MET A 165 4.43 -0.50 13.89
CA MET A 165 3.52 -0.90 14.96
C MET A 165 4.06 -1.97 15.91
N TRP A 166 5.10 -2.69 15.50
CA TRP A 166 5.70 -3.78 16.26
C TRP A 166 7.09 -3.41 16.80
N LYS A 167 7.49 -2.13 16.75
CA LYS A 167 8.80 -1.64 17.22
C LYS A 167 9.12 -2.00 18.67
N SER A 168 8.13 -2.14 19.54
CA SER A 168 8.31 -2.56 20.94
C SER A 168 8.25 -4.07 21.16
N GLY A 169 8.09 -4.86 20.10
CA GLY A 169 7.93 -6.33 20.14
C GLY A 169 6.52 -6.80 20.52
N THR A 170 5.66 -5.88 20.92
CA THR A 170 4.21 -6.07 21.05
C THR A 170 3.50 -5.17 20.05
N LYS A 171 2.37 -5.62 19.50
CA LYS A 171 1.51 -4.73 18.72
C LYS A 171 1.17 -3.51 19.57
N PHE A 172 1.51 -2.32 19.10
CA PHE A 172 1.09 -1.11 19.77
C PHE A 172 -0.45 -1.09 19.86
N GLN A 173 -0.95 -0.84 21.07
CA GLN A 173 -2.37 -0.65 21.35
C GLN A 173 -2.53 0.75 21.96
N GLU A 174 -3.33 1.61 21.34
CA GLU A 174 -3.60 2.95 21.86
C GLU A 174 -4.34 2.83 23.20
N PRO A 175 -4.01 3.63 24.24
CA PRO A 175 -4.85 3.71 25.42
C PRO A 175 -6.25 4.21 25.03
N VAL A 176 -7.29 3.50 25.49
CA VAL A 176 -8.71 3.78 25.20
C VAL A 176 -9.00 5.28 25.36
N LYS A 177 -9.46 5.91 24.28
CA LYS A 177 -9.57 7.36 24.07
C LYS A 177 -10.07 8.16 25.27
N ARG A 178 -9.34 9.24 25.63
CA ARG A 178 -9.97 10.46 26.19
C ARG A 178 -10.68 11.20 25.06
N VAL A 179 -11.93 11.57 25.29
CA VAL A 179 -12.83 12.29 24.36
C VAL A 179 -12.13 13.49 23.72
N GLY A 180 -12.08 13.55 22.38
CA GLY A 180 -11.75 14.77 21.63
C GLY A 180 -10.48 14.77 20.76
N ARG A 181 -9.58 13.77 20.85
CA ARG A 181 -8.44 13.68 19.92
C ARG A 181 -8.78 12.84 18.68
N LYS A 182 -8.46 13.37 17.49
CA LYS A 182 -8.46 12.60 16.23
C LYS A 182 -7.49 11.43 16.44
N SER A 183 -8.00 10.21 16.21
CA SER A 183 -7.24 8.97 16.42
C SER A 183 -5.94 9.02 15.59
N ALA A 184 -4.81 8.80 16.27
CA ALA A 184 -3.49 8.68 15.65
C ALA A 184 -3.39 7.41 14.77
N LEU A 185 -4.44 6.58 14.78
CA LEU A 185 -4.52 5.25 14.17
C LEU A 185 -5.00 5.21 12.71
N ARG A 186 -5.08 6.37 12.06
CA ARG A 186 -5.50 6.41 10.66
C ARG A 186 -4.26 6.41 9.79
N PHE A 187 -4.29 5.63 8.71
CA PHE A 187 -3.42 5.85 7.57
C PHE A 187 -3.82 7.16 6.88
N VAL A 188 -3.51 8.27 7.54
CA VAL A 188 -3.73 9.65 7.11
C VAL A 188 -2.49 10.18 6.40
N ALA A 189 -2.67 11.27 5.66
CA ALA A 189 -1.65 11.80 4.77
C ALA A 189 -0.34 12.14 5.49
N ASP A 190 -0.38 12.58 6.74
CA ASP A 190 0.83 12.86 7.50
C ASP A 190 1.06 11.73 8.52
N PRO A 191 2.25 11.09 8.59
CA PRO A 191 3.44 11.28 7.74
C PRO A 191 3.47 10.44 6.46
N TRP A 192 2.47 9.59 6.23
CA TRP A 192 2.57 8.48 5.28
C TRP A 192 2.58 8.89 3.79
N ALA A 193 1.97 10.02 3.44
CA ALA A 193 2.08 10.60 2.10
C ALA A 193 3.52 11.01 1.78
N LYS A 194 4.24 11.55 2.77
CA LYS A 194 5.65 11.91 2.61
C LYS A 194 6.50 10.66 2.38
N HIS A 195 6.27 9.59 3.14
CA HIS A 195 7.02 8.33 2.98
C HIS A 195 6.75 7.71 1.61
N ALA A 196 5.48 7.62 1.21
CA ALA A 196 5.09 7.15 -0.12
C ALA A 196 5.77 7.99 -1.22
N GLY A 197 5.74 9.32 -1.10
CA GLY A 197 6.43 10.22 -2.02
C GLY A 197 7.95 9.98 -2.07
N THR A 198 8.58 9.60 -0.97
CA THR A 198 10.01 9.24 -0.96
C THR A 198 10.27 7.93 -1.70
N TYR A 199 9.48 6.87 -1.46
CA TYR A 199 9.60 5.61 -2.21
C TYR A 199 9.38 5.80 -3.70
N LEU A 200 8.41 6.64 -4.07
CA LEU A 200 8.09 6.90 -5.46
C LEU A 200 9.29 7.42 -6.26
N LYS A 201 10.11 8.29 -5.68
CA LYS A 201 11.30 8.85 -6.35
C LYS A 201 12.29 7.78 -6.83
N VAL A 202 12.30 6.62 -6.17
CA VAL A 202 13.09 5.45 -6.54
C VAL A 202 12.30 4.57 -7.52
N ILE A 203 11.02 4.30 -7.23
CA ILE A 203 10.14 3.45 -8.05
C ILE A 203 10.03 3.93 -9.51
N VAL A 204 9.98 5.25 -9.74
CA VAL A 204 9.91 5.80 -11.11
C VAL A 204 11.16 5.56 -11.95
N ARG A 205 12.25 5.08 -11.34
CA ARG A 205 13.52 4.77 -12.01
C ARG A 205 13.71 3.28 -12.29
N LEU A 206 12.76 2.43 -11.87
CA LEU A 206 12.83 0.99 -12.12
C LEU A 206 12.69 0.70 -13.61
N SER A 207 13.53 -0.20 -14.13
CA SER A 207 13.45 -0.65 -15.52
C SER A 207 12.23 -1.54 -15.78
N GLU A 208 11.91 -1.79 -17.06
CA GLU A 208 10.73 -2.59 -17.44
C GLU A 208 10.83 -4.02 -16.90
N SER A 209 12.03 -4.60 -16.96
CA SER A 209 12.28 -5.96 -16.47
C SER A 209 12.01 -6.08 -14.98
N LYS A 210 12.39 -5.07 -14.18
CA LYS A 210 12.17 -5.09 -12.73
C LYS A 210 10.71 -4.91 -12.37
N TRP A 211 9.99 -4.08 -13.12
CA TRP A 211 8.54 -4.00 -13.01
C TRP A 211 7.85 -5.33 -13.31
N ALA A 212 8.29 -6.04 -14.34
CA ALA A 212 7.77 -7.36 -14.66
C ALA A 212 8.01 -8.38 -13.53
N ASP A 213 9.19 -8.36 -12.90
CA ASP A 213 9.49 -9.20 -11.74
C ASP A 213 8.58 -8.89 -10.53
N ILE A 214 8.35 -7.61 -10.24
CA ILE A 214 7.46 -7.16 -9.14
C ILE A 214 6.03 -7.63 -9.38
N ASP A 215 5.53 -7.44 -10.61
CA ASP A 215 4.18 -7.85 -11.00
C ASP A 215 4.02 -9.37 -10.93
N HIS A 216 5.00 -10.13 -11.40
CA HIS A 216 4.98 -11.58 -11.34
C HIS A 216 4.84 -12.09 -9.90
N LEU A 217 5.66 -11.58 -8.97
CA LEU A 217 5.58 -11.94 -7.56
C LEU A 217 4.22 -11.55 -6.94
N ALA A 218 3.69 -10.37 -7.29
CA ALA A 218 2.39 -9.94 -6.80
C ALA A 218 1.23 -10.82 -7.32
N GLU A 219 1.35 -11.37 -8.53
CA GLU A 219 0.37 -12.32 -9.08
C GLU A 219 0.36 -13.66 -8.33
N GLU A 220 1.53 -14.17 -7.93
CA GLU A 220 1.62 -15.41 -7.14
C GLU A 220 0.82 -15.29 -5.84
N TRP A 221 0.89 -14.13 -5.17
CA TRP A 221 0.10 -13.83 -3.96
C TRP A 221 -1.41 -13.77 -4.22
N ASN A 222 -1.83 -13.38 -5.43
CA ASN A 222 -3.23 -13.36 -5.81
C ASN A 222 -3.78 -14.75 -6.17
N ALA A 223 -2.93 -15.63 -6.70
CA ALA A 223 -3.29 -17.02 -6.99
C ALA A 223 -3.50 -17.85 -5.69
N ALA A 224 -2.76 -17.54 -4.62
CA ALA A 224 -2.84 -18.23 -3.34
C ALA A 224 -2.92 -17.26 -2.15
N PRO A 225 -4.04 -16.52 -1.99
CA PRO A 225 -4.17 -15.56 -0.90
C PRO A 225 -4.18 -16.29 0.46
N PRO A 226 -3.33 -15.89 1.40
CA PRO A 226 -3.38 -16.40 2.77
C PRO A 226 -4.73 -16.13 3.42
N ASN A 227 -5.31 -17.13 4.09
CA ASN A 227 -6.56 -16.99 4.82
C ASN A 227 -6.34 -16.33 6.19
N TRP A 228 -6.13 -15.01 6.20
CA TRP A 228 -5.68 -14.24 7.37
C TRP A 228 -6.75 -13.20 7.76
N ASP A 229 -7.20 -13.23 9.01
CA ASP A 229 -8.20 -12.31 9.58
C ASP A 229 -7.51 -11.01 10.03
N ILE A 230 -8.08 -9.85 9.71
CA ILE A 230 -7.37 -8.56 9.70
C ILE A 230 -7.99 -7.60 10.74
N GLY A 231 -7.32 -7.44 11.89
CA GLY A 231 -7.71 -6.52 12.95
C GLY A 231 -7.04 -5.14 12.87
N GLU A 232 -7.78 -4.09 13.22
CA GLU A 232 -7.37 -2.68 13.17
C GLU A 232 -6.42 -2.28 14.33
N ASP A 233 -5.50 -1.33 14.07
CA ASP A 233 -4.94 -0.27 14.98
C ASP A 233 -3.56 0.22 14.45
N ASP A 234 -2.91 1.26 15.00
CA ASP A 234 -1.81 2.05 14.37
C ASP A 234 -0.92 2.87 15.34
N ASP A 235 0.21 3.47 14.91
CA ASP A 235 1.13 4.34 15.70
C ASP A 235 2.27 4.99 14.85
N THR A 236 3.03 6.00 15.35
CA THR A 236 4.32 6.50 14.76
C THR A 236 5.31 7.20 15.72
N SER A 237 6.62 7.23 15.35
CA SER A 237 7.68 8.16 15.84
C SER A 237 8.77 8.48 14.78
N GLU A 238 9.43 9.66 14.87
CA GLU A 238 10.33 10.29 13.88
C GLU A 238 11.85 10.15 14.15
N GLY A 239 12.62 10.13 13.05
CA GLY A 239 14.09 10.24 12.94
C GLY A 239 14.48 10.62 11.50
N PRO A 240 15.78 10.84 11.18
CA PRO A 240 16.25 11.20 9.83
C PRO A 240 15.91 10.13 8.78
N ASP A 241 15.52 10.53 7.56
CA ASP A 241 14.82 9.70 6.55
C ASP A 241 15.74 8.69 5.82
N PRO A 242 15.67 7.38 6.14
CA PRO A 242 16.53 6.36 5.55
C PRO A 242 16.09 5.92 4.13
N ARG A 243 14.90 6.35 3.66
CA ARG A 243 14.24 5.81 2.45
C ARG A 243 14.92 6.27 1.16
N LEU A 244 15.64 7.39 1.21
CA LEU A 244 16.44 7.89 0.09
C LEU A 244 17.73 7.10 -0.15
N ALA A 245 18.13 6.24 0.79
CA ALA A 245 19.31 5.39 0.69
C ALA A 245 19.01 4.00 0.10
N ILE A 246 17.79 3.77 -0.42
CA ILE A 246 17.47 2.54 -1.16
C ILE A 246 18.29 2.56 -2.46
N GLY A 247 19.29 1.69 -2.52
CA GLY A 247 20.12 1.50 -3.70
C GLY A 247 19.38 0.63 -4.70
N LEU A 248 19.43 1.03 -5.97
CA LEU A 248 19.14 0.15 -7.09
C LEU A 248 20.50 -0.37 -7.57
N SER A 249 20.64 -1.67 -7.75
CA SER A 249 21.85 -2.22 -8.38
C SER A 249 21.93 -1.81 -9.86
N ASP A 250 23.11 -1.90 -10.47
CA ASP A 250 23.28 -1.49 -11.88
C ASP A 250 22.36 -2.28 -12.83
N ASP A 251 22.12 -3.56 -12.53
CA ASP A 251 21.14 -4.39 -13.24
C ASP A 251 19.67 -4.03 -12.94
N GLU A 252 19.42 -3.15 -11.96
CA GLU A 252 18.10 -2.58 -11.62
C GLU A 252 17.83 -1.22 -12.27
N LEU A 253 18.83 -0.63 -12.93
CA LEU A 253 18.72 0.63 -13.67
C LEU A 253 18.73 0.45 -15.20
N GLU A 254 19.32 -0.64 -15.70
CA GLU A 254 19.30 -1.06 -17.11
C GLU A 254 18.00 -1.79 -17.49
#